data_AF-A0A1H1Y4V1-F1
#
_entry.id   AF-A0A1H1Y4V1-F1
#
_cell.length_a   1.000
_cell.length_b   1.000
_cell.length_c   1.000
_cell.angle_alpha   90.00
_cell.angle_beta   90.00
_cell.angle_gamma   90.00
#
_symmetry.space_group_name_H-M   'P 1'
#
loop_
_entity.id
_entity.type
_entity.pdbx_description
1 polymer ?
#
loop_
_entity_poly.entity_id
_entity_poly.type
_entity_poly.pdbx_seq_one_letter_code
_entity_poly.pdbx_strand_id
1 'polypeptide(L)'
;MLIVLVCIALALCGLALMVAWRRLSLTPPDAAELGASAGSREVQPSPAESVPATAPVAVPPGSPLPAPAASAAPPASAAPASPNTPPAPAGPAQRVRAALRRYLWWATVVTVACFGTALLWSLPASRLVMRVLALTSPHAEGSHTEAEALVGTISVDGTLSLLIFGVLPNAFLSAVLFALIHRWLPRGWLGGLIFGSLLLVVAAPIDDPLRARNPDFAFLGPGWLAVLLFTVLVLGHGMLLAAVFGWYSRRLPLRPARPWLAYAPLLAAVVYIPIGVLLLIGAGATALGALIVPAVGRWWVSRSVALAGRIALALLTLLALPGFITAVITIAAR
;
A
#
# COMPACT_ATOMS: atom_id res chain seq x y z
N MET A 1 6.81 29.38 16.88
CA MET A 1 7.72 28.33 17.41
C MET A 1 7.02 26.98 17.58
N LEU A 2 5.78 26.91 18.10
CA LEU A 2 5.06 25.64 18.29
C LEU A 2 4.98 24.76 17.03
N ILE A 3 4.62 25.33 15.87
CA ILE A 3 4.49 24.55 14.62
C ILE A 3 5.83 23.93 14.19
N VAL A 4 6.94 24.65 14.37
CA VAL A 4 8.28 24.11 14.07
C VAL A 4 8.59 22.90 14.95
N LEU A 5 8.30 22.97 16.24
CA LEU A 5 8.49 21.85 17.17
C LEU A 5 7.63 20.64 16.78
N VAL A 6 6.38 20.87 16.39
CA VAL A 6 5.50 19.82 15.86
C VAL A 6 6.07 19.21 14.59
N CYS A 7 6.57 20.01 13.65
CA CYS A 7 7.18 19.50 12.43
C CYS A 7 8.41 18.64 12.71
N ILE A 8 9.30 19.09 13.62
CA ILE A 8 10.48 18.33 14.04
C ILE A 8 10.04 17.01 14.68
N ALA A 9 9.07 17.01 15.59
CA ALA A 9 8.58 15.80 16.26
C ALA A 9 7.99 14.79 15.26
N LEU A 10 7.22 15.26 14.26
CA LEU A 10 6.67 14.40 13.21
C LEU A 10 7.78 13.80 12.34
N ALA A 11 8.75 14.62 11.89
CA ALA A 11 9.86 14.14 11.08
C ALA A 11 10.72 13.11 11.82
N LEU A 12 10.99 13.33 13.13
CA LEU A 12 11.70 12.38 13.98
C LEU A 12 10.90 11.09 14.19
N CYS A 13 9.58 11.17 14.35
CA CYS A 13 8.71 10.00 14.42
C CYS A 13 8.75 9.20 13.11
N GLY A 14 8.70 9.88 11.95
CA GLY A 14 8.90 9.27 10.64
C GLY A 14 10.25 8.56 10.51
N LEU A 15 11.33 9.21 10.93
CA LEU A 15 12.69 8.64 10.91
C LEU A 15 12.80 7.41 11.84
N ALA A 16 12.25 7.49 13.05
CA ALA A 16 12.22 6.37 13.99
C ALA A 16 11.46 5.17 13.40
N LEU A 17 10.34 5.42 12.72
CA LEU A 17 9.61 4.39 11.99
C LEU A 17 10.47 3.78 10.88
N MET A 18 11.21 4.57 10.08
CA MET A 18 12.11 4.03 9.05
C MET A 18 13.18 3.11 9.66
N VAL A 19 13.82 3.53 10.75
CA VAL A 19 14.91 2.79 11.41
C VAL A 19 14.40 1.48 12.02
N ALA A 20 13.26 1.52 12.72
CA ALA A 20 12.63 0.34 13.32
C ALA A 20 12.28 -0.73 12.28
N TRP A 21 12.18 -0.34 11.01
CA TRP A 21 11.60 -1.14 9.95
C TRP A 21 12.60 -1.83 9.03
N ARG A 22 13.90 -1.66 9.29
CA ARG A 22 15.01 -2.26 8.53
C ARG A 22 14.92 -3.80 8.36
N ARG A 23 14.14 -4.51 9.18
CA ARG A 23 14.05 -5.98 9.22
C ARG A 23 12.85 -6.61 8.50
N LEU A 24 11.98 -5.84 7.85
CA LEU A 24 10.67 -6.34 7.47
C LEU A 24 10.42 -6.34 5.96
N SER A 25 10.20 -7.53 5.39
CA SER A 25 9.82 -7.73 4.00
C SER A 25 8.31 -7.55 3.77
N LEU A 26 7.93 -7.05 2.60
CA LEU A 26 6.57 -7.07 2.09
C LEU A 26 6.16 -8.51 1.74
N THR A 27 5.10 -9.00 2.38
CA THR A 27 4.48 -10.30 2.07
C THR A 27 3.03 -10.03 1.68
N PRO A 28 2.71 -9.87 0.39
CA PRO A 28 1.31 -9.83 -0.02
C PRO A 28 0.67 -11.18 0.31
N PRO A 29 -0.62 -11.21 0.70
CA PRO A 29 -1.28 -12.45 1.04
C PRO A 29 -1.43 -13.35 -0.20
N ASP A 30 -1.19 -14.65 -0.02
CA ASP A 30 -1.15 -15.61 -1.11
C ASP A 30 -2.52 -15.84 -1.73
N ALA A 31 -2.53 -15.99 -3.07
CA ALA A 31 -3.77 -16.24 -3.82
C ALA A 31 -4.42 -17.59 -3.45
N ALA A 32 -3.65 -18.53 -2.89
CA ALA A 32 -4.12 -19.86 -2.50
C ALA A 32 -5.11 -19.81 -1.31
N GLU A 33 -4.90 -18.92 -0.34
CA GLU A 33 -5.80 -18.75 0.82
C GLU A 33 -7.21 -18.28 0.42
N LEU A 34 -7.31 -17.58 -0.71
CA LEU A 34 -8.58 -17.06 -1.22
C LEU A 34 -9.46 -18.15 -1.85
N GLY A 35 -8.86 -19.23 -2.38
CA GLY A 35 -9.56 -20.32 -3.06
C GLY A 35 -9.99 -21.45 -2.12
N ALA A 36 -9.14 -21.83 -1.15
CA ALA A 36 -9.35 -23.03 -0.33
C ALA A 36 -10.56 -22.96 0.62
N SER A 37 -11.00 -21.76 1.02
CA SER A 37 -12.00 -21.58 2.08
C SER A 37 -13.43 -21.35 1.59
N ALA A 38 -13.67 -21.32 0.28
CA ALA A 38 -15.03 -21.19 -0.27
C ALA A 38 -15.73 -22.54 -0.48
N GLY A 39 -14.98 -23.65 -0.53
CA GLY A 39 -15.54 -25.00 -0.73
C GLY A 39 -15.82 -25.78 0.55
N SER A 40 -15.19 -25.45 1.67
CA SER A 40 -15.17 -26.33 2.86
C SER A 40 -16.24 -26.02 3.92
N ARG A 41 -17.24 -25.19 3.61
CA ARG A 41 -18.44 -25.07 4.46
C ARG A 41 -19.53 -26.03 3.98
N GLU A 42 -19.10 -27.19 3.48
CA GLU A 42 -19.93 -28.38 3.55
C GLU A 42 -20.20 -28.59 5.03
N VAL A 43 -21.49 -28.53 5.39
CA VAL A 43 -21.99 -28.76 6.73
C VAL A 43 -21.47 -30.13 7.12
N GLN A 44 -20.35 -30.19 7.84
CA GLN A 44 -19.94 -31.39 8.52
C GLN A 44 -21.13 -31.69 9.43
N PRO A 45 -21.92 -32.75 9.15
CA PRO A 45 -23.10 -33.04 9.92
C PRO A 45 -22.62 -33.10 11.37
N SER A 46 -23.27 -32.30 12.22
CA SER A 46 -23.00 -32.25 13.65
C SER A 46 -22.73 -33.68 14.09
N PRO A 47 -21.54 -33.99 14.67
CA PRO A 47 -21.27 -35.34 15.14
C PRO A 47 -22.48 -35.72 15.97
N ALA A 48 -23.17 -36.77 15.51
CA ALA A 48 -24.37 -37.27 16.15
C ALA A 48 -24.09 -37.28 17.64
N GLU A 49 -24.89 -36.51 18.36
CA GLU A 49 -24.94 -36.43 19.80
C GLU A 49 -24.68 -37.84 20.32
N SER A 50 -23.47 -38.03 20.85
CA SER A 50 -23.03 -39.31 21.37
C SER A 50 -23.92 -39.59 22.57
N VAL A 51 -25.01 -40.31 22.30
CA VAL A 51 -25.93 -40.83 23.30
C VAL A 51 -25.06 -41.47 24.38
N PRO A 52 -25.13 -40.99 25.64
CA PRO A 52 -24.32 -41.54 26.71
C PRO A 52 -24.63 -43.03 26.82
N ALA A 53 -23.58 -43.84 26.78
CA ALA A 53 -23.65 -45.29 26.93
C ALA A 53 -24.42 -45.62 28.22
N THR A 54 -25.65 -46.09 28.05
CA THR A 54 -26.45 -46.67 29.11
C THR A 54 -25.74 -47.90 29.66
N ALA A 55 -25.66 -47.97 30.98
CA ALA A 55 -25.00 -49.02 31.75
C ALA A 55 -25.51 -50.44 31.37
N PRO A 56 -24.68 -51.48 31.54
CA PRO A 56 -25.04 -52.85 31.21
C PRO A 56 -26.18 -53.34 32.11
N VAL A 57 -27.36 -53.57 31.52
CA VAL A 57 -28.46 -54.29 32.16
C VAL A 57 -28.11 -55.77 32.17
N ALA A 58 -28.07 -56.38 33.36
CA ALA A 58 -27.84 -57.80 33.55
C ALA A 58 -28.96 -58.63 32.89
N VAL A 59 -28.60 -59.47 31.94
CA VAL A 59 -29.50 -60.39 31.24
C VAL A 59 -29.72 -61.63 32.14
N PRO A 60 -30.96 -61.99 32.49
CA PRO A 60 -31.25 -63.20 33.26
C PRO A 60 -31.03 -64.47 32.41
N PRO A 61 -30.53 -65.57 33.00
CA PRO A 61 -30.30 -66.82 32.29
C PRO A 61 -31.65 -67.54 32.03
N GLY A 62 -32.02 -67.76 30.78
CA GLY A 62 -33.15 -68.65 30.45
C GLY A 62 -33.90 -68.44 29.14
N SER A 63 -33.57 -67.45 28.30
CA SER A 63 -34.33 -67.21 27.07
C SER A 63 -33.88 -68.08 25.89
N PRO A 64 -34.80 -68.70 25.13
CA PRO A 64 -34.49 -69.50 23.95
C PRO A 64 -33.91 -68.65 22.81
N LEU A 65 -32.89 -69.22 22.15
CA LEU A 65 -32.17 -68.65 21.02
C LEU A 65 -33.12 -68.18 19.89
N PRO A 66 -33.08 -66.90 19.46
CA PRO A 66 -33.78 -66.47 18.27
C PRO A 66 -33.10 -67.01 17.00
N ALA A 67 -33.92 -67.41 16.04
CA ALA A 67 -33.52 -67.92 14.74
C ALA A 67 -32.64 -66.91 13.95
N PRO A 68 -31.75 -67.38 13.07
CA PRO A 68 -30.84 -66.53 12.31
C PRO A 68 -31.63 -65.58 11.39
N ALA A 69 -31.63 -64.30 11.75
CA ALA A 69 -32.15 -63.24 10.90
C ALA A 69 -31.29 -63.13 9.64
N ALA A 70 -31.96 -63.12 8.49
CA ALA A 70 -31.35 -62.97 7.19
C ALA A 70 -30.40 -61.76 7.15
N SER A 71 -29.18 -62.03 6.70
CA SER A 71 -28.10 -61.06 6.50
C SER A 71 -28.57 -59.92 5.59
N ALA A 72 -28.94 -58.78 6.17
CA ALA A 72 -29.19 -57.55 5.44
C ALA A 72 -27.84 -57.06 4.91
N ALA A 73 -27.73 -56.97 3.58
CA ALA A 73 -26.54 -56.50 2.90
C ALA A 73 -26.09 -55.15 3.45
N PRO A 74 -24.78 -54.97 3.74
CA PRO A 74 -24.27 -53.71 4.26
C PRO A 74 -24.59 -52.57 3.27
N PRO A 75 -25.02 -51.39 3.75
CA PRO A 75 -25.24 -50.24 2.88
C PRO A 75 -23.94 -49.96 2.12
N ALA A 76 -24.07 -49.86 0.80
CA ALA A 76 -22.95 -49.59 -0.10
C ALA A 76 -22.15 -48.40 0.43
N SER A 77 -20.95 -48.69 0.92
CA SER A 77 -20.02 -47.69 1.42
C SER A 77 -19.75 -46.72 0.27
N ALA A 78 -20.32 -45.52 0.35
CA ALA A 78 -20.12 -44.48 -0.64
C ALA A 78 -18.61 -44.31 -0.84
N ALA A 79 -18.13 -44.67 -2.02
CA ALA A 79 -16.72 -44.61 -2.33
C ALA A 79 -16.22 -43.18 -2.07
N PRO A 80 -15.13 -42.99 -1.30
CA PRO A 80 -14.61 -41.67 -1.01
C PRO A 80 -14.32 -40.97 -2.33
N ALA A 81 -14.96 -39.82 -2.55
CA ALA A 81 -14.81 -39.03 -3.76
C ALA A 81 -13.31 -38.85 -4.06
N SER A 82 -12.89 -39.27 -5.25
CA SER A 82 -11.49 -39.18 -5.68
C SER A 82 -10.94 -37.76 -5.45
N PRO A 83 -9.86 -37.58 -4.67
CA PRO A 83 -9.34 -36.27 -4.26
C PRO A 83 -8.77 -35.41 -5.40
N ASN A 84 -8.91 -35.84 -6.66
CA ASN A 84 -8.28 -35.24 -7.84
C ASN A 84 -9.26 -34.54 -8.79
N THR A 85 -10.55 -34.43 -8.48
CA THR A 85 -11.47 -33.67 -9.33
C THR A 85 -11.14 -32.18 -9.22
N PRO A 86 -10.78 -31.50 -10.32
CA PRO A 86 -10.51 -30.07 -10.29
C PRO A 86 -11.73 -29.31 -9.76
N PRO A 87 -11.55 -28.35 -8.84
CA PRO A 87 -12.68 -27.57 -8.34
C PRO A 87 -13.38 -26.85 -9.50
N ALA A 88 -14.71 -26.88 -9.50
CA ALA A 88 -15.51 -26.20 -10.51
C ALA A 88 -15.13 -24.71 -10.60
N PRO A 89 -15.09 -24.13 -11.82
CA PRO A 89 -14.71 -22.73 -12.00
C PRO A 89 -15.66 -21.81 -11.22
N ALA A 90 -15.09 -20.88 -10.44
CA ALA A 90 -15.86 -19.92 -9.66
C ALA A 90 -16.77 -19.05 -10.56
N GLY A 91 -18.02 -18.87 -10.15
CA GLY A 91 -18.99 -18.02 -10.87
C GLY A 91 -18.55 -16.55 -10.96
N PRO A 92 -19.10 -15.77 -11.93
CA PRO A 92 -18.73 -14.37 -12.15
C PRO A 92 -18.87 -13.49 -10.91
N ALA A 93 -19.96 -13.63 -10.14
CA ALA A 93 -20.17 -12.88 -8.91
C ALA A 93 -19.09 -13.14 -7.84
N GLN A 94 -18.65 -14.39 -7.70
CA GLN A 94 -17.58 -14.77 -6.77
C GLN A 94 -16.23 -14.17 -7.19
N ARG A 95 -15.95 -14.12 -8.49
CA ARG A 95 -14.74 -13.48 -9.05
C ARG A 95 -14.72 -11.98 -8.79
N VAL A 96 -15.82 -11.28 -9.07
CA VAL A 96 -15.95 -9.82 -8.80
C VAL A 96 -15.78 -9.54 -7.31
N ARG A 97 -16.45 -10.30 -6.44
CA ARG A 97 -16.32 -10.13 -4.98
C ARG A 97 -14.89 -10.35 -4.49
N ALA A 98 -14.19 -11.36 -5.03
CA ALA A 98 -12.79 -11.61 -4.68
C ALA A 98 -11.87 -10.47 -5.17
N ALA A 99 -12.09 -9.97 -6.38
CA ALA A 99 -11.34 -8.86 -6.96
C ALA A 99 -11.56 -7.56 -6.19
N LEU A 100 -12.81 -7.20 -5.88
CA LEU A 100 -13.16 -6.02 -5.08
C LEU A 100 -12.60 -6.09 -3.66
N ARG A 101 -12.63 -7.27 -3.00
CA ARG A 101 -11.99 -7.44 -1.68
C ARG A 101 -10.49 -7.17 -1.75
N ARG A 102 -9.81 -7.68 -2.78
CA ARG A 102 -8.39 -7.42 -2.99
C ARG A 102 -8.13 -5.95 -3.29
N TYR A 103 -8.99 -5.33 -4.09
CA TYR A 103 -8.94 -3.90 -4.39
C TYR A 103 -9.06 -3.06 -3.12
N LEU A 104 -10.08 -3.30 -2.29
CA LEU A 104 -10.30 -2.60 -1.03
C LEU A 104 -9.11 -2.74 -0.08
N TRP A 105 -8.51 -3.93 -0.02
CA TRP A 105 -7.28 -4.14 0.75
C TRP A 105 -6.14 -3.24 0.25
N TRP A 106 -5.88 -3.20 -1.07
CA TRP A 106 -4.83 -2.34 -1.64
C TRP A 106 -5.16 -0.85 -1.47
N ALA A 107 -6.40 -0.45 -1.72
CA ALA A 107 -6.86 0.92 -1.54
C ALA A 107 -6.61 1.39 -0.10
N THR A 108 -6.90 0.54 0.90
CA THR A 108 -6.67 0.87 2.31
C THR A 108 -5.18 1.04 2.61
N VAL A 109 -4.33 0.14 2.10
CA VAL A 109 -2.88 0.25 2.27
C VAL A 109 -2.34 1.52 1.61
N VAL A 110 -2.80 1.84 0.39
CA VAL A 110 -2.44 3.07 -0.34
C VAL A 110 -2.89 4.31 0.44
N THR A 111 -4.12 4.33 0.95
CA THR A 111 -4.62 5.46 1.75
C THR A 111 -3.80 5.66 3.02
N VAL A 112 -3.52 4.59 3.78
CA VAL A 112 -2.68 4.68 4.98
C VAL A 112 -1.25 5.13 4.63
N ALA A 113 -0.66 4.61 3.56
CA ALA A 113 0.66 5.00 3.11
C ALA A 113 0.71 6.47 2.65
N CYS A 114 -0.30 6.92 1.91
CA CYS A 114 -0.47 8.31 1.47
C CYS A 114 -0.54 9.26 2.68
N PHE A 115 -1.52 9.08 3.56
CA PHE A 115 -1.70 9.99 4.71
C PHE A 115 -0.55 9.86 5.72
N GLY A 116 -0.05 8.65 5.96
CA GLY A 116 1.10 8.43 6.84
C GLY A 116 2.35 9.15 6.36
N THR A 117 2.70 9.04 5.08
CA THR A 117 3.88 9.73 4.53
C THR A 117 3.69 11.24 4.41
N ALA A 118 2.50 11.67 3.99
CA ALA A 118 2.14 13.08 3.91
C ALA A 118 2.32 13.78 5.26
N LEU A 119 1.73 13.23 6.33
CA LEU A 119 1.70 13.86 7.65
C LEU A 119 3.00 13.69 8.43
N LEU A 120 3.63 12.52 8.37
CA LEU A 120 4.81 12.22 9.20
C LEU A 120 6.13 12.70 8.57
N TRP A 121 6.18 12.92 7.26
CA TRP A 121 7.44 13.30 6.60
C TRP A 121 7.27 14.45 5.62
N SER A 122 6.48 14.29 4.55
CA SER A 122 6.49 15.26 3.45
C SER A 122 6.08 16.66 3.89
N LEU A 123 4.99 16.80 4.66
CA LEU A 123 4.55 18.09 5.17
C LEU A 123 5.59 18.75 6.09
N PRO A 124 6.03 18.11 7.20
CA PRO A 124 7.00 18.73 8.09
C PRO A 124 8.36 18.97 7.43
N ALA A 125 8.84 18.02 6.60
CA ALA A 125 10.11 18.17 5.90
C ALA A 125 10.06 19.35 4.93
N SER A 126 9.02 19.49 4.09
CA SER A 126 8.89 20.62 3.17
C SER A 126 8.92 21.95 3.93
N ARG A 127 8.24 22.03 5.08
CA ARG A 127 8.23 23.24 5.92
C ARG A 127 9.62 23.56 6.50
N LEU A 128 10.33 22.54 6.97
CA LEU A 128 11.69 22.69 7.50
C LEU A 128 12.67 23.10 6.41
N VAL A 129 12.59 22.50 5.22
CA VAL A 129 13.43 22.87 4.07
C VAL A 129 13.24 24.34 3.71
N MET A 130 11.99 24.80 3.55
CA MET A 130 11.72 26.21 3.23
C MET A 130 12.18 27.16 4.35
N ARG A 131 12.07 26.76 5.62
CA ARG A 131 12.57 27.58 6.74
C ARG A 131 14.10 27.66 6.73
N VAL A 132 14.80 26.55 6.46
CA VAL A 132 16.27 26.52 6.39
C VAL A 132 16.74 27.42 5.23
N LEU A 133 16.14 27.29 4.06
CA LEU A 133 16.48 28.11 2.89
C LEU A 133 16.22 29.62 3.11
N ALA A 134 15.13 29.96 3.81
CA ALA A 134 14.87 31.34 4.18
C ALA A 134 15.93 31.90 5.15
N LEU A 135 16.36 31.11 6.14
CA LEU A 135 17.41 31.51 7.09
C LEU A 135 18.77 31.72 6.43
N THR A 136 19.04 31.00 5.33
CA THR A 136 20.27 31.18 4.53
C THR A 136 20.13 32.25 3.45
N SER A 137 18.96 32.88 3.32
CA SER A 137 18.64 33.90 2.30
C SER A 137 18.04 35.16 2.92
N PRO A 138 18.79 35.94 3.71
CA PRO A 138 18.25 37.10 4.43
C PRO A 138 17.64 38.16 3.49
N HIS A 139 18.12 38.26 2.25
CA HIS A 139 17.59 39.19 1.26
C HIS A 139 16.22 38.80 0.68
N ALA A 140 15.79 37.54 0.88
CA ALA A 140 14.50 37.04 0.42
C ALA A 140 13.39 37.16 1.48
N GLU A 141 13.72 37.62 2.69
CA GLU A 141 12.76 37.76 3.77
C GLU A 141 11.66 38.77 3.40
N GLY A 142 10.39 38.39 3.61
CA GLY A 142 9.23 39.21 3.23
C GLY A 142 8.79 39.07 1.77
N SER A 143 9.50 38.30 0.93
CA SER A 143 9.06 38.00 -0.43
C SER A 143 7.97 36.92 -0.45
N HIS A 144 7.14 36.90 -1.50
CA HIS A 144 6.18 35.82 -1.76
C HIS A 144 6.76 34.78 -2.72
N THR A 145 6.55 33.49 -2.42
CA THR A 145 6.86 32.38 -3.34
C THR A 145 5.82 32.29 -4.46
N GLU A 146 6.06 31.46 -5.48
CA GLU A 146 5.06 31.14 -6.52
C GLU A 146 3.72 30.63 -5.95
N ALA A 147 3.75 29.97 -4.78
CA ALA A 147 2.56 29.52 -4.06
C ALA A 147 1.94 30.59 -3.13
N GLU A 148 2.25 31.88 -3.36
CA GLU A 148 1.81 33.05 -2.57
C GLU A 148 2.20 33.03 -1.08
N ALA A 149 2.95 32.03 -0.63
CA ALA A 149 3.42 31.92 0.75
C ALA A 149 4.57 32.91 1.02
N LEU A 150 4.53 33.55 2.19
CA LEU A 150 5.57 34.48 2.61
C LEU A 150 6.82 33.71 3.08
N VAL A 151 7.95 33.95 2.41
CA VAL A 151 9.22 33.26 2.63
C VAL A 151 9.64 33.36 4.09
N GLY A 152 10.03 32.22 4.67
CA GLY A 152 10.48 32.13 6.06
C GLY A 152 9.37 32.01 7.09
N THR A 153 8.10 32.26 6.75
CA THR A 153 7.02 32.10 7.72
C THR A 153 6.34 30.74 7.63
N ILE A 154 6.05 30.16 8.80
CA ILE A 154 5.23 28.96 8.90
C ILE A 154 3.86 29.39 9.44
N SER A 155 2.93 29.63 8.52
CA SER A 155 1.53 29.92 8.83
C SER A 155 0.68 28.66 8.82
N VAL A 156 -0.44 28.69 9.56
CA VAL A 156 -1.45 27.61 9.54
C VAL A 156 -2.06 27.49 8.15
N ASP A 157 -2.45 28.62 7.57
CA ASP A 157 -3.06 28.69 6.24
C ASP A 157 -2.13 28.13 5.16
N GLY A 158 -0.88 28.59 5.11
CA GLY A 158 0.11 28.03 4.20
C GLY A 158 0.28 26.53 4.42
N THR A 159 0.37 26.07 5.67
CA THR A 159 0.53 24.64 6.00
C THR A 159 -0.64 23.80 5.49
N LEU A 160 -1.87 24.31 5.63
CA LEU A 160 -3.07 23.65 5.14
C LEU A 160 -3.11 23.63 3.61
N SER A 161 -2.80 24.75 2.95
CA SER A 161 -2.72 24.85 1.49
C SER A 161 -1.65 23.91 0.91
N LEU A 162 -0.45 23.88 1.51
CA LEU A 162 0.60 22.93 1.14
C LEU A 162 0.16 21.48 1.33
N LEU A 163 -0.56 21.18 2.41
CA LEU A 163 -1.06 19.83 2.66
C LEU A 163 -2.07 19.40 1.58
N ILE A 164 -3.07 20.24 1.30
CA ILE A 164 -4.19 19.93 0.41
C ILE A 164 -3.78 19.91 -1.06
N PHE A 165 -2.96 20.86 -1.50
CA PHE A 165 -2.66 21.08 -2.92
C PHE A 165 -1.29 20.54 -3.35
N GLY A 166 -0.33 20.40 -2.42
CA GLY A 166 0.99 19.86 -2.74
C GLY A 166 1.18 18.45 -2.22
N VAL A 167 1.21 18.29 -0.89
CA VAL A 167 1.70 17.08 -0.24
C VAL A 167 0.74 15.90 -0.41
N LEU A 168 -0.58 16.07 -0.22
CA LEU A 168 -1.53 14.96 -0.34
C LEU A 168 -1.63 14.39 -1.77
N PRO A 169 -1.81 15.20 -2.83
CA PRO A 169 -1.78 14.71 -4.21
C PRO A 169 -0.51 13.94 -4.55
N ASN A 170 0.64 14.51 -4.19
CA ASN A 170 1.95 13.92 -4.50
C ASN A 170 2.19 12.64 -3.70
N ALA A 171 1.80 12.60 -2.42
CA ALA A 171 1.89 11.39 -1.60
C ALA A 171 0.93 10.29 -2.08
N PHE A 172 -0.27 10.66 -2.54
CA PHE A 172 -1.22 9.70 -3.12
C PHE A 172 -0.69 9.10 -4.42
N LEU A 173 -0.26 9.95 -5.36
CA LEU A 173 0.34 9.52 -6.61
C LEU A 173 1.55 8.62 -6.37
N SER A 174 2.43 9.01 -5.45
CA SER A 174 3.59 8.22 -5.04
C SER A 174 3.19 6.87 -4.44
N ALA A 175 2.17 6.82 -3.57
CA ALA A 175 1.67 5.58 -2.98
C ALA A 175 1.08 4.62 -4.02
N VAL A 176 0.35 5.15 -5.02
CA VAL A 176 -0.17 4.36 -6.14
C VAL A 176 0.97 3.84 -7.01
N LEU A 177 1.91 4.70 -7.40
CA LEU A 177 3.08 4.30 -8.19
C LEU A 177 3.90 3.23 -7.47
N PHE A 178 4.17 3.42 -6.18
CA PHE A 178 4.84 2.42 -5.35
C PHE A 178 4.06 1.10 -5.36
N ALA A 179 2.74 1.12 -5.13
CA ALA A 179 1.91 -0.08 -5.18
C ALA A 179 1.97 -0.80 -6.55
N LEU A 180 2.12 -0.08 -7.66
CA LEU A 180 2.24 -0.67 -9.00
C LEU A 180 3.62 -1.32 -9.22
N ILE A 181 4.69 -0.65 -8.78
CA ILE A 181 6.07 -1.04 -9.12
C ILE A 181 6.79 -1.80 -8.00
N HIS A 182 6.23 -1.90 -6.79
CA HIS A 182 6.90 -2.50 -5.62
C HIS A 182 7.47 -3.89 -5.88
N ARG A 183 6.86 -4.67 -6.79
CA ARG A 183 7.33 -6.02 -7.11
C ARG A 183 8.65 -6.03 -7.89
N TRP A 184 8.94 -4.95 -8.62
CA TRP A 184 10.16 -4.80 -9.41
C TRP A 184 11.31 -4.27 -8.57
N LEU A 185 10.99 -3.63 -7.44
CA LEU A 185 11.94 -3.09 -6.48
C LEU A 185 12.50 -4.17 -5.54
N PRO A 186 13.71 -3.96 -4.97
CA PRO A 186 14.20 -4.78 -3.86
C PRO A 186 13.28 -4.73 -2.65
N ARG A 187 13.33 -5.77 -1.82
CA ARG A 187 12.55 -5.82 -0.58
C ARG A 187 13.20 -4.96 0.52
N GLY A 188 12.37 -4.48 1.45
CA GLY A 188 12.81 -3.72 2.62
C GLY A 188 13.16 -2.26 2.32
N TRP A 189 14.05 -1.69 3.14
CA TRP A 189 14.42 -0.27 3.08
C TRP A 189 15.07 0.15 1.75
N LEU A 190 15.83 -0.76 1.13
CA LEU A 190 16.48 -0.49 -0.17
C LEU A 190 15.46 -0.27 -1.28
N GLY A 191 14.31 -0.95 -1.24
CA GLY A 191 13.21 -0.71 -2.17
C GLY A 191 12.64 0.70 -2.06
N GLY A 192 12.48 1.20 -0.84
CA GLY A 192 12.06 2.58 -0.59
C GLY A 192 13.09 3.62 -1.02
N LEU A 193 14.38 3.34 -0.78
CA LEU A 193 15.46 4.21 -1.25
C LEU A 193 15.51 4.29 -2.78
N ILE A 194 15.47 3.15 -3.47
CA ILE A 194 15.45 3.11 -4.94
C ILE A 194 14.19 3.78 -5.49
N PHE A 195 13.04 3.61 -4.84
CA PHE A 195 11.82 4.31 -5.23
C PHE A 195 11.96 5.83 -5.07
N GLY A 196 12.50 6.30 -3.94
CA GLY A 196 12.79 7.71 -3.72
C GLY A 196 13.76 8.25 -4.75
N SER A 197 14.82 7.51 -5.10
CA SER A 197 15.75 7.90 -6.17
C SER A 197 15.08 7.95 -7.54
N LEU A 198 14.19 7.00 -7.86
CA LEU A 198 13.44 7.00 -9.10
C LEU A 198 12.52 8.23 -9.18
N LEU A 199 11.78 8.54 -8.10
CA LEU A 199 10.98 9.76 -8.01
C LEU A 199 11.85 11.00 -8.20
N LEU A 200 13.01 11.06 -7.54
CA LEU A 200 13.92 12.18 -7.66
C LEU A 200 14.40 12.37 -9.11
N VAL A 201 14.86 11.31 -9.77
CA VAL A 201 15.40 11.42 -11.14
C VAL A 201 14.30 11.71 -12.17
N VAL A 202 13.12 11.09 -12.02
CA VAL A 202 12.04 11.20 -13.01
C VAL A 202 11.19 12.44 -12.81
N ALA A 203 10.87 12.81 -11.56
CA ALA A 203 9.95 13.90 -11.26
C ALA A 203 10.66 15.25 -11.11
N ALA A 204 11.88 15.31 -10.57
CA ALA A 204 12.55 16.60 -10.33
C ALA A 204 12.69 17.53 -11.55
N PRO A 205 12.89 17.04 -12.79
CA PRO A 205 12.96 17.93 -13.96
C PRO A 205 11.61 18.58 -14.32
N ILE A 206 10.51 17.99 -13.87
CA ILE A 206 9.14 18.31 -14.29
C ILE A 206 8.41 19.08 -13.16
N ASP A 207 8.58 18.61 -11.93
CA ASP A 207 7.86 19.09 -10.76
C ASP A 207 8.68 20.08 -9.93
N ASP A 208 7.96 21.02 -9.31
CA ASP A 208 8.53 21.88 -8.29
C ASP A 208 8.90 21.10 -7.02
N PRO A 209 10.00 21.48 -6.34
CA PRO A 209 10.79 22.69 -6.57
C PRO A 209 12.00 22.49 -7.50
N LEU A 210 12.44 21.26 -7.78
CA LEU A 210 13.74 21.00 -8.41
C LEU A 210 13.79 21.21 -9.94
N ARG A 211 12.78 21.85 -10.54
CA ARG A 211 12.83 22.21 -11.96
C ARG A 211 13.83 23.35 -12.20
N ALA A 212 14.62 23.25 -13.28
CA ALA A 212 15.70 24.21 -13.60
C ALA A 212 15.23 25.67 -13.73
N ARG A 213 13.95 25.88 -14.06
CA ARG A 213 13.31 27.19 -14.26
C ARG A 213 12.40 27.60 -13.11
N ASN A 214 12.58 27.02 -11.92
CA ASN A 214 11.80 27.45 -10.76
C ASN A 214 12.21 28.90 -10.38
N PRO A 215 11.25 29.84 -10.31
CA PRO A 215 11.51 31.24 -9.97
C PRO A 215 11.94 31.44 -8.51
N ASP A 216 11.55 30.56 -7.58
CA ASP A 216 11.89 30.64 -6.16
C ASP A 216 13.42 30.55 -5.94
N PHE A 217 14.15 29.82 -6.79
CA PHE A 217 15.63 29.76 -6.74
C PHE A 217 16.33 30.99 -7.32
N ALA A 218 15.61 32.03 -7.74
CA ALA A 218 16.24 33.31 -8.08
C ALA A 218 16.64 34.10 -6.82
N PHE A 219 15.99 33.82 -5.69
CA PHE A 219 16.20 34.53 -4.42
C PHE A 219 16.42 33.60 -3.22
N LEU A 220 16.09 32.31 -3.33
CA LEU A 220 16.44 31.30 -2.31
C LEU A 220 17.81 30.68 -2.60
N GLY A 221 18.79 30.97 -1.75
CA GLY A 221 20.15 30.46 -1.82
C GLY A 221 20.67 29.88 -0.48
N PRO A 222 21.82 29.19 -0.51
CA PRO A 222 22.57 28.78 -1.70
C PRO A 222 21.91 27.58 -2.42
N GLY A 223 21.94 27.54 -3.75
CA GLY A 223 21.18 26.56 -4.54
C GLY A 223 21.60 25.11 -4.31
N TRP A 224 22.89 24.85 -4.04
CA TRP A 224 23.38 23.51 -3.69
C TRP A 224 22.74 22.97 -2.41
N LEU A 225 22.46 23.84 -1.43
CA LEU A 225 21.82 23.47 -0.18
C LEU A 225 20.36 23.06 -0.43
N ALA A 226 19.67 23.80 -1.31
CA ALA A 226 18.31 23.43 -1.72
C ALA A 226 18.27 22.05 -2.38
N VAL A 227 19.18 21.78 -3.33
CA VAL A 227 19.30 20.46 -3.96
C VAL A 227 19.51 19.36 -2.92
N LEU A 228 20.41 19.56 -1.97
CA LEU A 228 20.67 18.59 -0.89
C LEU A 228 19.42 18.34 -0.03
N LEU A 229 18.77 19.41 0.43
CA LEU A 229 17.61 19.33 1.31
C LEU A 229 16.41 18.65 0.62
N PHE A 230 16.11 19.02 -0.62
CA PHE A 230 15.03 18.38 -1.39
C PHE A 230 15.37 16.94 -1.78
N THR A 231 16.65 16.62 -2.03
CA THR A 231 17.09 15.23 -2.20
C THR A 231 16.79 14.40 -0.96
N VAL A 232 17.20 14.87 0.23
CA VAL A 232 16.92 14.19 1.50
C VAL A 232 15.41 14.03 1.72
N LEU A 233 14.62 15.06 1.41
CA LEU A 233 13.17 15.03 1.51
C LEU A 233 12.56 13.92 0.64
N VAL A 234 12.94 13.85 -0.64
CA VAL A 234 12.38 12.87 -1.59
C VAL A 234 12.85 11.45 -1.28
N LEU A 235 14.12 11.25 -0.94
CA LEU A 235 14.63 9.94 -0.53
C LEU A 235 13.95 9.46 0.76
N GLY A 236 13.81 10.35 1.75
CA GLY A 236 13.07 10.08 2.97
C GLY A 236 11.61 9.75 2.69
N HIS A 237 10.95 10.46 1.76
CA HIS A 237 9.58 10.13 1.37
C HIS A 237 9.47 8.69 0.85
N GLY A 238 10.34 8.29 -0.09
CA GLY A 238 10.35 6.93 -0.63
C GLY A 238 10.60 5.86 0.44
N MET A 239 11.53 6.11 1.37
CA MET A 239 11.84 5.21 2.48
C MET A 239 10.66 5.07 3.46
N LEU A 240 10.05 6.18 3.89
CA LEU A 240 8.88 6.14 4.78
C LEU A 240 7.69 5.51 4.07
N LEU A 241 7.50 5.78 2.78
CA LEU A 241 6.41 5.20 2.00
C LEU A 241 6.52 3.69 2.01
N ALA A 242 7.68 3.14 1.63
CA ALA A 242 7.93 1.71 1.73
C ALA A 242 7.64 1.20 3.15
N ALA A 243 8.08 1.96 4.17
CA ALA A 243 7.86 1.70 5.60
C ALA A 243 6.41 1.53 6.02
N VAL A 244 5.61 2.54 5.77
CA VAL A 244 4.19 2.51 6.11
C VAL A 244 3.50 1.41 5.28
N PHE A 245 3.88 1.27 4.01
CA PHE A 245 3.27 0.30 3.10
C PHE A 245 3.34 -1.12 3.65
N GLY A 246 4.55 -1.62 3.96
CA GLY A 246 4.64 -2.99 4.44
C GLY A 246 4.23 -3.18 5.89
N TRP A 247 4.35 -2.13 6.71
CA TRP A 247 3.96 -2.21 8.11
C TRP A 247 2.46 -2.45 8.17
N TYR A 248 1.72 -1.64 7.42
CA TYR A 248 0.27 -1.73 7.37
C TYR A 248 -0.20 -2.97 6.61
N SER A 249 0.46 -3.32 5.50
CA SER A 249 0.06 -4.51 4.72
C SER A 249 0.12 -5.81 5.54
N ARG A 250 1.09 -5.94 6.45
CA ARG A 250 1.17 -7.11 7.35
C ARG A 250 0.13 -7.10 8.47
N ARG A 251 -0.35 -5.92 8.86
CA ARG A 251 -1.36 -5.76 9.92
C ARG A 251 -2.80 -5.87 9.40
N LEU A 252 -3.01 -5.70 8.10
CA LEU A 252 -4.33 -5.74 7.50
C LEU A 252 -4.65 -7.18 7.04
N PRO A 253 -5.44 -7.96 7.82
CA PRO A 253 -5.87 -9.29 7.37
C PRO A 253 -6.78 -9.16 6.14
N LEU A 254 -6.74 -10.14 5.24
CA LEU A 254 -7.67 -10.20 4.10
C LEU A 254 -9.14 -10.36 4.53
N ARG A 255 -9.36 -11.03 5.66
CA ARG A 255 -10.67 -11.28 6.26
C ARG A 255 -10.67 -10.78 7.70
N PRO A 256 -10.76 -9.46 7.90
CA PRO A 256 -10.83 -8.90 9.24
C PRO A 256 -12.11 -9.38 9.93
N ALA A 257 -12.00 -9.74 11.21
CA ALA A 257 -13.17 -10.06 12.05
C ALA A 257 -14.14 -8.87 12.17
N ARG A 258 -13.60 -7.64 12.10
CA ARG A 258 -14.35 -6.38 12.13
C ARG A 258 -14.02 -5.56 10.88
N PRO A 259 -14.74 -5.77 9.74
CA PRO A 259 -14.38 -5.15 8.47
C PRO A 259 -14.43 -3.63 8.49
N TRP A 260 -15.41 -3.04 9.19
CA TRP A 260 -15.55 -1.59 9.27
C TRP A 260 -14.34 -0.89 9.90
N LEU A 261 -13.73 -1.48 10.94
CA LEU A 261 -12.49 -0.95 11.55
C LEU A 261 -11.28 -1.10 10.61
N ALA A 262 -11.18 -2.24 9.94
CA ALA A 262 -10.06 -2.51 9.04
C ALA A 262 -10.04 -1.57 7.83
N TYR A 263 -11.21 -1.16 7.35
CA TYR A 263 -11.39 -0.26 6.21
C TYR A 263 -11.66 1.19 6.61
N ALA A 264 -11.66 1.52 7.92
CA ALA A 264 -11.85 2.88 8.42
C ALA A 264 -10.90 3.92 7.79
N PRO A 265 -9.63 3.62 7.45
CA PRO A 265 -8.77 4.60 6.78
C PRO A 265 -9.31 5.10 5.44
N LEU A 266 -10.18 4.35 4.76
CA LEU A 266 -10.82 4.81 3.52
C LEU A 266 -11.73 6.03 3.75
N LEU A 267 -12.17 6.30 5.00
CA LEU A 267 -12.87 7.53 5.33
C LEU A 267 -12.03 8.78 5.03
N ALA A 268 -10.69 8.70 5.11
CA ALA A 268 -9.82 9.80 4.75
C ALA A 268 -9.90 10.15 3.24
N ALA A 269 -10.17 9.15 2.38
CA ALA A 269 -10.43 9.36 0.96
C ALA A 269 -11.80 10.01 0.69
N VAL A 270 -12.76 9.86 1.61
CA VAL A 270 -14.05 10.57 1.54
C VAL A 270 -13.86 12.05 1.89
N VAL A 271 -13.02 12.33 2.90
CA VAL A 271 -12.67 13.71 3.30
C VAL A 271 -11.93 14.43 2.16
N TYR A 272 -11.00 13.74 1.50
CA TYR A 272 -10.28 14.27 0.34
C TYR A 272 -10.87 13.74 -0.97
N ILE A 273 -11.97 14.38 -1.41
CA ILE A 273 -12.84 13.95 -2.52
C ILE A 273 -12.07 13.49 -3.77
N PRO A 274 -11.02 14.18 -4.27
CA PRO A 274 -10.31 13.74 -5.48
C PRO A 274 -9.73 12.33 -5.37
N ILE A 275 -9.18 11.98 -4.19
CA ILE A 275 -8.68 10.62 -3.94
C ILE A 275 -9.84 9.62 -3.90
N GLY A 276 -10.95 9.97 -3.23
CA GLY A 276 -12.15 9.13 -3.19
C GLY A 276 -12.70 8.79 -4.57
N VAL A 277 -12.77 9.77 -5.47
CA VAL A 277 -13.22 9.57 -6.86
C VAL A 277 -12.28 8.63 -7.61
N LEU A 278 -10.96 8.82 -7.52
CA LEU A 278 -9.98 7.95 -8.17
C LEU A 278 -10.04 6.51 -7.64
N LEU A 279 -10.26 6.34 -6.34
CA LEU A 279 -10.45 5.01 -5.74
C LEU A 279 -11.77 4.36 -6.21
N LEU A 280 -12.85 5.14 -6.33
CA LEU A 280 -14.11 4.61 -6.84
C LEU A 280 -13.99 4.14 -8.29
N ILE A 281 -13.31 4.92 -9.15
CA ILE A 281 -13.02 4.55 -10.53
C ILE A 281 -12.17 3.26 -10.57
N GLY A 282 -11.13 3.16 -9.74
CA GLY A 282 -10.30 1.96 -9.63
C GLY A 282 -11.09 0.72 -9.21
N ALA A 283 -12.05 0.86 -8.30
CA ALA A 283 -12.95 -0.22 -7.88
C ALA A 283 -13.83 -0.68 -9.05
N GLY A 284 -14.43 0.26 -9.79
CA GLY A 284 -15.24 -0.03 -10.97
C GLY A 284 -14.45 -0.74 -12.08
N ALA A 285 -13.26 -0.21 -12.40
CA ALA A 285 -12.35 -0.83 -13.37
C ALA A 285 -11.92 -2.24 -12.96
N THR A 286 -11.68 -2.47 -11.66
CA THR A 286 -11.33 -3.80 -11.15
C THR A 286 -12.49 -4.79 -11.25
N ALA A 287 -13.71 -4.34 -10.92
CA ALA A 287 -14.91 -5.18 -11.07
C ALA A 287 -15.15 -5.55 -12.53
N LEU A 288 -15.06 -4.58 -13.44
CA LEU A 288 -15.20 -4.79 -14.87
C LEU A 288 -14.10 -5.72 -15.43
N GLY A 289 -12.85 -5.50 -15.05
CA GLY A 289 -11.73 -6.37 -15.45
C GLY A 289 -11.89 -7.81 -14.96
N ALA A 290 -12.43 -8.02 -13.75
CA ALA A 290 -12.72 -9.34 -13.21
C ALA A 290 -13.85 -10.08 -13.97
N LEU A 291 -14.75 -9.34 -14.63
CA LEU A 291 -15.77 -9.92 -15.50
C LEU A 291 -15.18 -10.33 -16.86
N ILE A 292 -14.29 -9.51 -17.43
CA ILE A 292 -13.79 -9.70 -18.79
C ILE A 292 -12.61 -10.70 -18.85
N VAL A 293 -11.66 -10.63 -17.92
CA VAL A 293 -10.38 -11.36 -18.05
C VAL A 293 -10.10 -12.26 -16.83
N PRO A 294 -10.47 -13.56 -16.88
CA PRO A 294 -10.26 -14.50 -15.78
C PRO A 294 -8.79 -14.77 -15.44
N ALA A 295 -7.85 -14.44 -16.35
CA ALA A 295 -6.46 -14.91 -16.30
C ALA A 295 -5.41 -13.83 -15.93
N VAL A 296 -5.80 -12.57 -15.75
CA VAL A 296 -4.83 -11.45 -15.55
C VAL A 296 -3.86 -11.71 -14.41
N GLY A 297 -4.35 -12.31 -13.32
CA GLY A 297 -3.56 -12.53 -12.12
C GLY A 297 -2.36 -13.47 -12.33
N ARG A 298 -2.45 -14.45 -13.24
CA ARG A 298 -1.37 -15.45 -13.44
C ARG A 298 -0.22 -14.87 -14.25
N TRP A 299 -0.52 -14.12 -15.31
CA TRP A 299 0.51 -13.53 -16.17
C TRP A 299 1.34 -12.47 -15.42
N TRP A 300 0.69 -11.70 -14.55
CA TRP A 300 1.31 -10.62 -13.78
C TRP A 300 2.41 -11.07 -12.80
N VAL A 301 2.40 -12.35 -12.42
CA VAL A 301 3.37 -12.97 -11.49
C VAL A 301 4.52 -13.65 -12.24
N SER A 302 4.50 -13.67 -13.58
CA SER A 302 5.55 -14.32 -14.37
C SER A 302 6.92 -13.64 -14.21
N ARG A 303 7.99 -14.44 -14.29
CA ARG A 303 9.38 -13.93 -14.27
C ARG A 303 9.65 -12.94 -15.40
N SER A 304 9.05 -13.16 -16.57
CA SER A 304 9.20 -12.28 -17.74
C SER A 304 8.60 -10.90 -17.49
N VAL A 305 7.42 -10.80 -16.88
CA VAL A 305 6.82 -9.49 -16.51
C VAL A 305 7.65 -8.80 -15.43
N ALA A 306 8.23 -9.56 -14.49
CA ALA A 306 9.13 -8.97 -13.50
C ALA A 306 10.42 -8.40 -14.12
N LEU A 307 11.03 -9.13 -15.07
CA LEU A 307 12.21 -8.67 -15.80
C LEU A 307 11.90 -7.47 -16.69
N ALA A 308 10.83 -7.54 -17.48
CA ALA A 308 10.39 -6.46 -18.35
C ALA A 308 10.12 -5.18 -17.57
N GLY A 309 9.48 -5.28 -16.39
CA GLY A 309 9.25 -4.14 -15.52
C GLY A 309 10.56 -3.50 -15.01
N ARG A 310 11.55 -4.30 -14.62
CA ARG A 310 12.87 -3.78 -14.21
C ARG A 310 13.60 -3.10 -15.36
N ILE A 311 13.58 -3.69 -16.55
CA ILE A 311 14.16 -3.10 -17.76
C ILE A 311 13.47 -1.76 -18.07
N ALA A 312 12.14 -1.72 -18.03
CA ALA A 312 11.38 -0.50 -18.26
C ALA A 312 11.73 0.61 -17.24
N LEU A 313 11.85 0.27 -15.94
CA LEU A 313 12.28 1.23 -14.92
C LEU A 313 13.70 1.74 -15.16
N ALA A 314 14.63 0.87 -15.57
CA ALA A 314 16.00 1.27 -15.89
C ALA A 314 16.04 2.21 -17.10
N LEU A 315 15.33 1.89 -18.18
CA LEU A 315 15.23 2.73 -19.36
C LEU A 315 14.59 4.08 -19.07
N LEU A 316 13.51 4.10 -18.28
CA LEU A 316 12.87 5.35 -17.84
C LEU A 316 13.84 6.23 -17.05
N THR A 317 14.60 5.63 -16.14
CA THR A 317 15.61 6.34 -15.34
C THR A 317 16.71 6.92 -16.22
N LEU A 318 17.23 6.12 -17.17
CA LEU A 318 18.26 6.57 -18.11
C LEU A 318 17.77 7.71 -19.00
N LEU A 319 16.52 7.67 -19.45
CA LEU A 319 15.91 8.71 -20.28
C LEU A 319 15.70 10.02 -19.50
N ALA A 320 15.36 9.95 -18.21
CA ALA A 320 15.15 11.12 -17.36
C ALA A 320 16.44 11.74 -16.81
N LEU A 321 17.52 10.95 -16.73
CA LEU A 321 18.79 11.34 -16.11
C LEU A 321 19.42 12.63 -16.66
N PRO A 322 19.46 12.89 -18.00
CA PRO A 322 20.03 14.13 -18.51
C PRO A 322 19.29 15.39 -18.04
N GLY A 323 17.95 15.32 -17.98
CA GLY A 323 17.12 16.41 -17.47
C GLY A 323 17.37 16.68 -16.00
N PHE A 324 17.49 15.61 -15.20
CA PHE A 324 17.81 15.69 -13.77
C PHE A 324 19.19 16.32 -13.52
N ILE A 325 20.23 15.84 -14.20
CA ILE A 325 21.59 16.37 -14.08
C ILE A 325 21.63 17.85 -14.46
N THR A 326 20.98 18.22 -15.56
CA THR A 326 20.91 19.62 -16.01
C THR A 326 20.23 20.50 -14.96
N ALA A 327 19.11 20.05 -14.39
CA ALA A 327 18.40 20.78 -13.34
C ALA A 327 19.27 20.96 -12.09
N VAL A 328 19.91 19.89 -11.62
CA VAL A 328 20.81 19.93 -10.46
C VAL A 328 21.98 20.89 -10.66
N ILE A 329 22.68 20.82 -11.79
CA ILE A 329 23.82 21.71 -12.07
C ILE A 329 23.35 23.16 -12.15
N THR A 330 22.23 23.42 -12.82
CA THR A 330 21.69 24.78 -12.99
C THR A 330 21.29 25.41 -11.66
N ILE A 331 20.67 24.63 -10.77
CA ILE A 331 20.26 25.10 -9.44
C ILE A 331 21.49 25.25 -8.54
N ALA A 332 22.40 24.27 -8.53
CA ALA A 332 23.56 24.29 -7.64
C ALA A 332 24.58 25.40 -7.97
N ALA A 333 24.60 25.88 -9.21
CA ALA A 333 25.46 26.97 -9.65
C ALA A 333 24.95 28.37 -9.25
N ARG A 334 23.74 28.47 -8.69
CA ARG A 334 23.17 29.71 -8.13
C ARG A 334 23.46 29.82 -6.64
#